data_AF-A0A968UDV0-F1
#
_entry.id   AF-A0A968UDV0-F1
#
_cell.length_a   1.000
_cell.length_b   1.000
_cell.length_c   1.000
_cell.angle_alpha   90.00
_cell.angle_beta   90.00
_cell.angle_gamma   90.00
#
_symmetry.space_group_name_H-M   'P 1'
#
loop_
_entity.id
_entity.type
_entity.pdbx_description
1 polymer ?
#
loop_
_entity_poly.entity_id
_entity_poly.type
_entity_poly.pdbx_seq_one_letter_code
_entity_poly.pdbx_strand_id
1 'polypeptide(L)'
;MSEDIFLPEFTFIDIDDALPGALLPPEAEFLVFKGQNITPLLPLNPILLDYFTPEDLMGKIKLSTLNGSDGPLVRVSLHLPLSGIKNDPRNPQNYSIFKDYPLKEENALTELPVLEIWPHFRAEGWNEYYGFYYDNEVLASPKPEDKTFQISLPEAKEPNPFKDGRGSYQITRLEEFPAFINCQDKSRNLIGLILLKTPEKLQLSASWKIGVDFGTSFTNIYVNRKGNPEPLPLESLHLKISEAQTESRFPALAEYFIPEDIIPLEKPLPLSNLLTTRGSKNGDSERAIFDGRIYIPSPSFDPKEEWFETDISWANNDLKYIRLFLKHLALHVTAIAAKNRVKQIQWCLSYPSIFTSKQKSQYIYIWQQITEKLQLRTGIKQFSPNVRDIVHFRSETLAFAQYFADEEKQPIAESICLNLDKNTADISLWQTEQNCFKLIHQCTLQLGSKHIFNQFLELNPNFLVQRFDVNPNELKEGNFSAKLDVKLRYFSDDWLKKRDFLAEEPDFQGFIRLIAIGTAGLYYYIGIILKVLHAEGKYHHPEITPVYIGGIGSKLLNWLAIGGIFDRHCEV
;
A
#
# COMPACT_ATOMS: atom_id res chain seq x y z
N MET A 1 31.67 -17.20 -31.67
CA MET A 1 32.20 -16.82 -30.32
C MET A 1 32.07 -15.33 -30.05
N SER A 2 32.70 -14.39 -30.78
CA SER A 2 32.43 -12.94 -30.54
C SER A 2 31.05 -12.50 -31.04
N GLU A 3 30.55 -13.10 -32.13
CA GLU A 3 29.21 -12.84 -32.67
C GLU A 3 28.06 -13.30 -31.75
N ASP A 4 28.33 -14.16 -30.77
CA ASP A 4 27.31 -14.72 -29.88
C ASP A 4 27.15 -13.95 -28.56
N ILE A 5 28.08 -13.05 -28.25
CA ILE A 5 28.14 -12.34 -26.95
C ILE A 5 27.44 -10.98 -27.01
N PHE A 6 27.53 -10.32 -28.16
CA PHE A 6 26.98 -8.99 -28.39
C PHE A 6 25.73 -9.07 -29.26
N LEU A 7 24.72 -8.26 -28.97
CA LEU A 7 23.53 -8.18 -29.82
C LEU A 7 23.85 -7.55 -31.19
N PRO A 8 23.05 -7.82 -32.23
CA PRO A 8 23.28 -7.28 -33.57
C PRO A 8 23.33 -5.75 -33.61
N GLU A 9 22.39 -5.11 -32.92
CA GLU A 9 22.19 -3.65 -32.89
C GLU A 9 22.40 -3.07 -31.49
N PHE A 10 22.57 -1.75 -31.42
CA PHE A 10 22.64 -0.97 -30.18
C PHE A 10 21.38 -0.14 -30.04
N THR A 11 20.45 -0.60 -29.21
CA THR A 11 19.23 0.13 -28.88
C THR A 11 19.46 1.01 -27.66
N PHE A 12 18.95 2.23 -27.70
CA PHE A 12 19.09 3.21 -26.63
C PHE A 12 17.82 4.02 -26.47
N ILE A 13 17.63 4.59 -25.28
CA ILE A 13 16.54 5.49 -24.96
C ILE A 13 17.05 6.92 -25.12
N ASP A 14 16.36 7.72 -25.93
CA ASP A 14 16.67 9.12 -26.22
C ASP A 14 16.18 10.05 -25.09
N ILE A 15 16.47 9.65 -23.85
CA ILE A 15 16.13 10.32 -22.59
C ILE A 15 17.31 10.10 -21.64
N ASP A 16 17.73 11.17 -20.97
CA ASP A 16 18.77 11.13 -19.94
C ASP A 16 18.24 10.45 -18.66
N ASP A 17 19.08 9.66 -17.99
CA ASP A 17 18.75 8.91 -16.77
C ASP A 17 17.39 8.17 -16.83
N ALA A 18 17.09 7.57 -17.98
CA ALA A 18 15.79 6.96 -18.26
C ALA A 18 15.50 5.71 -17.43
N LEU A 19 16.56 5.09 -16.88
CA LEU A 19 16.51 3.81 -16.18
C LEU A 19 17.18 3.89 -14.79
N PRO A 20 16.60 4.62 -13.83
CA PRO A 20 17.24 4.88 -12.53
C PRO A 20 17.47 3.62 -11.67
N GLY A 21 16.72 2.54 -11.94
CA GLY A 21 16.90 1.25 -11.28
C GLY A 21 17.88 0.31 -11.97
N ALA A 22 18.41 0.70 -13.13
CA ALA A 22 19.38 -0.09 -13.88
C ALA A 22 20.80 0.09 -13.32
N LEU A 23 21.57 -0.99 -13.41
CA LEU A 23 23.00 -0.95 -13.18
C LEU A 23 23.69 -0.75 -14.54
N LEU A 24 24.25 0.45 -14.75
CA LEU A 24 24.95 0.85 -15.97
C LEU A 24 26.43 1.16 -15.69
N PRO A 25 27.31 0.98 -16.70
CA PRO A 25 28.70 1.45 -16.60
C PRO A 25 28.75 2.98 -16.41
N PRO A 26 29.69 3.53 -15.62
CA PRO A 26 29.81 4.98 -15.40
C PRO A 26 29.96 5.77 -16.71
N GLU A 27 30.55 5.16 -17.73
CA GLU A 27 30.70 5.80 -19.04
C GLU A 27 29.37 5.99 -19.80
N ALA A 28 28.29 5.35 -19.36
CA ALA A 28 26.95 5.54 -19.93
C ALA A 28 26.47 6.99 -19.81
N GLU A 29 26.85 7.71 -18.74
CA GLU A 29 26.50 9.11 -18.50
C GLU A 29 27.05 10.09 -19.56
N PHE A 30 28.05 9.65 -20.34
CA PHE A 30 28.68 10.47 -21.38
C PHE A 30 28.24 10.10 -22.80
N LEU A 31 27.26 9.20 -22.94
CA LEU A 31 26.72 8.85 -24.25
C LEU A 31 25.80 9.96 -24.74
N VAL A 32 26.08 10.46 -25.94
CA VAL A 32 25.34 11.58 -26.54
C VAL A 32 24.86 11.20 -27.93
N PHE A 33 23.59 11.48 -28.21
CA PHE A 33 22.98 11.39 -29.53
C PHE A 33 22.24 12.70 -29.85
N LYS A 34 22.42 13.24 -31.05
CA LYS A 34 21.81 14.52 -31.47
C LYS A 34 21.99 15.69 -30.47
N GLY A 35 23.07 15.67 -29.69
CA GLY A 35 23.39 16.70 -28.70
C GLY A 35 22.68 16.54 -27.34
N GLN A 36 22.02 15.41 -27.10
CA GLN A 36 21.36 15.06 -25.84
C GLN A 36 21.97 13.79 -25.25
N ASN A 37 21.97 13.68 -23.92
CA ASN A 37 22.38 12.46 -23.23
C ASN A 37 21.36 11.34 -23.49
N ILE A 38 21.85 10.11 -23.62
CA ILE A 38 21.02 8.93 -23.87
C ILE A 38 21.27 7.85 -22.84
N THR A 39 20.27 7.00 -22.62
CA THR A 39 20.38 5.84 -21.73
C THR A 39 20.46 4.54 -22.55
N PRO A 40 21.55 3.77 -22.47
CA PRO A 40 21.70 2.56 -23.28
C PRO A 40 20.86 1.39 -22.73
N LEU A 41 20.28 0.58 -23.63
CA LEU A 41 19.97 -0.81 -23.32
C LEU A 41 21.23 -1.62 -23.61
N LEU A 42 21.72 -2.40 -22.65
CA LEU A 42 23.01 -3.07 -22.81
C LEU A 42 22.90 -4.13 -23.93
N PRO A 43 23.70 -4.04 -25.00
CA PRO A 43 23.55 -4.88 -26.19
C PRO A 43 24.29 -6.21 -25.98
N LEU A 44 23.93 -6.92 -24.93
CA LEU A 44 24.60 -8.15 -24.50
C LEU A 44 23.65 -9.33 -24.61
N ASN A 45 24.20 -10.49 -24.94
CA ASN A 45 23.46 -11.73 -24.87
C ASN A 45 23.32 -12.15 -23.40
N PRO A 46 22.10 -12.41 -22.89
CA PRO A 46 21.86 -12.79 -21.51
C PRO A 46 22.54 -14.09 -21.08
N ILE A 47 23.06 -14.90 -22.02
CA ILE A 47 23.93 -16.06 -21.71
C ILE A 47 25.13 -15.68 -20.81
N LEU A 48 25.59 -14.42 -20.84
CA LEU A 48 26.66 -13.95 -19.93
C LEU A 48 26.26 -14.05 -18.45
N LEU A 49 24.97 -13.97 -18.12
CA LEU A 49 24.47 -14.02 -16.74
C LEU A 49 24.40 -15.45 -16.19
N ASP A 50 24.62 -16.47 -17.03
CA ASP A 50 24.89 -17.83 -16.56
C ASP A 50 26.30 -17.95 -15.95
N TYR A 51 27.19 -17.00 -16.22
CA TYR A 51 28.61 -17.01 -15.80
C TYR A 51 28.99 -15.86 -14.87
N PHE A 52 28.28 -14.73 -14.94
CA PHE A 52 28.61 -13.51 -14.19
C PHE A 52 27.38 -12.95 -13.48
N THR A 53 27.59 -12.44 -12.27
CA THR A 53 26.58 -11.58 -11.63
C THR A 53 26.47 -10.24 -12.38
N PRO A 54 25.34 -9.52 -12.26
CA PRO A 54 25.23 -8.16 -12.79
C PRO A 54 26.40 -7.25 -12.40
N GLU A 55 26.80 -7.28 -11.13
CA GLU A 55 27.91 -6.49 -10.61
C GLU A 55 29.27 -6.90 -11.21
N ASP A 56 29.53 -8.22 -11.29
CA ASP A 56 30.75 -8.73 -11.92
C ASP A 56 30.84 -8.35 -13.39
N LEU A 57 29.70 -8.35 -14.08
CA LEU A 57 29.60 -8.02 -15.49
C LEU A 57 29.82 -6.53 -15.73
N MET A 58 29.31 -5.67 -14.86
CA MET A 58 29.54 -4.22 -14.90
C MET A 58 31.00 -3.85 -14.69
N GLY A 59 31.73 -4.56 -13.83
CA GLY A 59 33.18 -4.38 -13.70
C GLY A 59 33.99 -4.81 -14.94
N LYS A 60 33.34 -5.43 -15.94
CA LYS A 60 33.97 -5.95 -17.17
C LYS A 60 33.54 -5.22 -18.42
N ILE A 61 32.45 -4.45 -18.36
CA ILE A 61 31.93 -3.70 -19.50
C ILE A 61 32.50 -2.29 -19.48
N LYS A 62 32.88 -1.81 -20.67
CA LYS A 62 33.25 -0.42 -20.87
C LYS A 62 32.57 0.14 -22.10
N LEU A 63 32.00 1.33 -21.96
CA LEU A 63 31.41 2.10 -23.06
C LEU A 63 32.37 3.23 -23.44
N SER A 64 32.52 3.49 -24.73
CA SER A 64 33.30 4.64 -25.20
C SER A 64 32.74 5.17 -26.52
N THR A 65 32.58 6.49 -26.61
CA THR A 65 32.18 7.17 -27.83
C THR A 65 33.36 7.31 -28.78
N LEU A 66 33.13 7.01 -30.06
CA LEU A 66 34.10 7.16 -31.14
C LEU A 66 33.45 7.96 -32.29
N ASN A 67 34.26 8.65 -33.07
CA ASN A 67 33.81 9.27 -34.32
C ASN A 67 34.10 8.32 -35.48
N GLY A 68 33.05 7.76 -36.07
CA GLY A 68 33.13 6.94 -37.27
C GLY A 68 33.11 7.78 -38.55
N SER A 69 33.30 7.13 -39.70
CA SER A 69 33.15 7.74 -41.02
C SER A 69 31.73 8.26 -41.27
N ASP A 70 30.73 7.58 -40.71
CA ASP A 70 29.30 7.80 -40.97
C ASP A 70 28.53 8.39 -39.78
N GLY A 71 29.25 8.90 -38.76
CA GLY A 71 28.66 9.53 -37.58
C GLY A 71 29.20 8.99 -36.24
N PRO A 72 28.54 9.32 -35.12
CA PRO A 72 28.95 8.86 -33.80
C PRO A 72 28.75 7.34 -33.65
N LEU A 73 29.78 6.69 -33.11
CA LEU A 73 29.79 5.27 -32.78
C LEU A 73 29.92 5.09 -31.27
N VAL A 74 29.33 4.02 -30.74
CA VAL A 74 29.59 3.54 -29.38
C VAL A 74 30.33 2.22 -29.48
N ARG A 75 31.53 2.18 -28.92
CA ARG A 75 32.26 0.93 -28.69
C ARG A 75 31.85 0.34 -27.36
N VAL A 76 31.34 -0.88 -27.39
CA VAL A 76 31.05 -1.70 -26.22
C VAL A 76 32.17 -2.72 -26.09
N SER A 77 32.94 -2.66 -25.01
CA SER A 77 34.04 -3.58 -24.74
C SER A 77 33.70 -4.47 -23.55
N LEU A 78 34.07 -5.75 -23.62
CA LEU A 78 33.94 -6.72 -22.55
C LEU A 78 35.30 -7.35 -22.25
N HIS A 79 35.74 -7.25 -21.00
CA HIS A 79 37.01 -7.79 -20.52
C HIS A 79 36.78 -9.09 -19.75
N LEU A 80 37.08 -10.23 -20.37
CA LEU A 80 36.85 -11.56 -19.81
C LEU A 80 38.15 -12.17 -19.27
N PRO A 81 38.15 -12.80 -18.07
CA PRO A 81 39.32 -13.51 -17.57
C PRO A 81 39.56 -14.81 -18.38
N LEU A 82 40.80 -15.08 -18.78
CA LEU A 82 41.17 -16.33 -19.44
C LEU A 82 41.46 -17.43 -18.40
N SER A 83 40.79 -18.58 -18.50
CA SER A 83 41.15 -19.77 -17.73
C SER A 83 42.32 -20.53 -18.39
N GLY A 84 43.31 -20.98 -17.61
CA GLY A 84 44.42 -21.81 -18.09
C GLY A 84 45.77 -21.10 -18.31
N ILE A 85 45.82 -19.77 -18.15
CA ILE A 85 47.08 -19.02 -18.06
C ILE A 85 47.42 -18.87 -16.57
N LYS A 86 48.70 -18.97 -16.17
CA LYS A 86 49.12 -18.72 -14.78
C LYS A 86 48.68 -17.31 -14.40
N ASN A 87 47.55 -17.19 -13.70
CA ASN A 87 47.06 -15.94 -13.15
C ASN A 87 48.10 -15.43 -12.16
N ASP A 88 48.92 -14.46 -12.59
CA ASP A 88 49.61 -13.59 -11.65
C ASP A 88 48.53 -12.71 -11.00
N PRO A 89 48.31 -12.81 -9.67
CA PRO A 89 47.33 -11.97 -8.98
C PRO A 89 47.61 -10.47 -9.15
N ARG A 90 48.82 -10.09 -9.57
CA ARG A 90 49.24 -8.71 -9.82
C ARG A 90 48.98 -8.23 -11.24
N ASN A 91 48.73 -9.12 -12.20
CA ASN A 91 48.50 -8.76 -13.60
C ASN A 91 47.64 -9.82 -14.34
N PRO A 92 46.33 -9.87 -14.08
CA PRO A 92 45.44 -10.81 -14.76
C PRO A 92 45.39 -10.51 -16.26
N GLN A 93 45.68 -11.51 -17.10
CA GLN A 93 45.53 -11.38 -18.55
C GLN A 93 44.05 -11.50 -18.91
N ASN A 94 43.41 -10.36 -19.16
CA ASN A 94 42.03 -10.30 -19.63
C ASN A 94 41.98 -10.37 -21.16
N TYR A 95 41.15 -11.25 -21.71
CA TYR A 95 40.78 -11.24 -23.11
C TYR A 95 39.72 -10.15 -23.34
N SER A 96 40.04 -9.20 -24.21
CA SER A 96 39.15 -8.07 -24.49
C SER A 96 38.47 -8.28 -25.83
N ILE A 97 37.15 -8.31 -25.83
CA ILE A 97 36.33 -8.28 -27.05
C ILE A 97 35.59 -6.95 -27.10
N PHE A 98 35.33 -6.46 -28.29
CA PHE A 98 34.54 -5.25 -28.48
C PHE A 98 33.70 -5.33 -29.73
N LYS A 99 32.64 -4.53 -29.76
CA LYS A 99 31.84 -4.26 -30.95
C LYS A 99 31.54 -2.77 -31.03
N ASP A 100 31.68 -2.22 -32.23
CA ASP A 100 31.39 -0.82 -32.53
C ASP A 100 30.00 -0.73 -33.14
N TYR A 101 29.17 0.13 -32.57
CA TYR A 101 27.80 0.30 -32.97
C TYR A 101 27.54 1.73 -33.45
N PRO A 102 26.98 1.92 -34.65
CA PRO A 102 26.49 3.23 -35.05
C PRO A 102 25.26 3.62 -34.24
N LEU A 103 25.22 4.87 -33.76
CA LEU A 103 24.02 5.45 -33.19
C LEU A 103 23.08 5.88 -34.32
N LYS A 104 21.99 5.15 -34.49
CA LYS A 104 21.00 5.39 -35.54
C LYS A 104 19.63 5.71 -34.94
N GLU A 105 18.89 6.58 -35.61
CA GLU A 105 17.52 6.95 -35.25
C GLU A 105 16.54 5.76 -35.28
N GLU A 106 16.79 4.76 -36.11
CA GLU A 106 15.98 3.53 -36.14
C GLU A 106 16.05 2.72 -34.83
N ASN A 107 17.16 2.85 -34.10
CA ASN A 107 17.45 2.16 -32.84
C ASN A 107 17.15 3.01 -31.58
N ALA A 108 16.69 4.26 -31.75
CA ALA A 108 16.31 5.14 -30.66
C ALA A 108 14.89 4.82 -30.16
N LEU A 109 14.73 4.72 -28.85
CA LEU A 109 13.46 4.63 -28.13
C LEU A 109 13.16 5.98 -27.50
N THR A 110 11.95 6.47 -27.68
CA THR A 110 11.53 7.83 -27.31
C THR A 110 10.55 7.84 -26.15
N GLU A 111 9.99 6.68 -25.82
CA GLU A 111 9.00 6.49 -24.76
C GLU A 111 9.42 5.38 -23.80
N LEU A 112 8.96 5.47 -22.56
CA LEU A 112 9.27 4.53 -21.49
C LEU A 112 8.00 3.84 -20.98
N PRO A 113 8.00 2.50 -20.87
CA PRO A 113 6.94 1.82 -20.14
C PRO A 113 7.10 2.10 -18.65
N VAL A 114 6.04 2.00 -17.86
CA VAL A 114 6.14 1.94 -16.40
C VAL A 114 6.67 0.57 -16.02
N LEU A 115 7.84 0.51 -15.37
CA LEU A 115 8.50 -0.74 -15.00
C LEU A 115 9.00 -0.68 -13.56
N GLU A 116 8.48 -1.59 -12.73
CA GLU A 116 8.74 -1.66 -11.28
C GLU A 116 9.13 -3.06 -10.83
N ILE A 117 9.97 -3.13 -9.80
CA ILE A 117 10.16 -4.34 -8.99
C ILE A 117 9.79 -4.06 -7.53
N TRP A 118 9.06 -4.98 -6.91
CA TRP A 118 8.67 -4.91 -5.50
C TRP A 118 8.80 -6.29 -4.82
N PRO A 119 9.31 -6.39 -3.58
CA PRO A 119 9.96 -5.34 -2.82
C PRO A 119 11.47 -5.24 -3.13
N HIS A 120 12.05 -4.07 -2.90
CA HIS A 120 13.47 -3.76 -3.11
C HIS A 120 14.33 -4.09 -1.87
N PHE A 121 14.44 -5.37 -1.55
CA PHE A 121 15.41 -5.92 -0.61
C PHE A 121 15.60 -7.41 -0.85
N ARG A 122 16.59 -8.03 -0.20
CA ARG A 122 16.69 -9.49 -0.11
C ARG A 122 16.73 -9.93 1.35
N ALA A 123 16.11 -11.06 1.66
CA ALA A 123 16.17 -11.66 2.98
C ALA A 123 16.20 -13.18 2.87
N GLU A 124 16.71 -13.86 3.91
CA GLU A 124 16.73 -15.32 3.95
C GLU A 124 15.29 -15.89 3.95
N GLY A 125 15.00 -16.77 3.00
CA GLY A 125 13.69 -17.42 2.85
C GLY A 125 12.64 -16.58 2.12
N TRP A 126 12.95 -15.35 1.71
CA TRP A 126 11.99 -14.49 1.00
C TRP A 126 11.86 -14.87 -0.47
N ASN A 127 10.64 -15.22 -0.90
CA ASN A 127 10.30 -15.65 -2.27
C ASN A 127 9.05 -14.97 -2.86
N GLU A 128 8.72 -13.78 -2.36
CA GLU A 128 7.59 -12.97 -2.85
C GLU A 128 8.11 -11.68 -3.49
N TYR A 129 8.58 -11.79 -4.73
CA TYR A 129 8.93 -10.65 -5.58
C TYR A 129 7.92 -10.50 -6.71
N TYR A 130 7.70 -9.26 -7.12
CA TYR A 130 6.73 -8.87 -8.11
C TYR A 130 7.35 -7.85 -9.06
N GLY A 131 7.32 -8.15 -10.36
CA GLY A 131 7.58 -7.17 -11.42
C GLY A 131 6.27 -6.63 -11.97
N PHE A 132 6.19 -5.32 -12.19
CA PHE A 132 5.06 -4.69 -12.87
C PHE A 132 5.54 -3.98 -14.12
N TYR A 133 4.84 -4.22 -15.22
CA TYR A 133 5.03 -3.57 -16.51
C TYR A 133 3.71 -2.99 -16.97
N TYR A 134 3.73 -1.75 -17.42
CA TYR A 134 2.64 -1.13 -18.15
C TYR A 134 3.17 -0.29 -19.30
N ASP A 135 2.63 -0.56 -20.47
CA ASP A 135 2.79 0.27 -21.65
C ASP A 135 1.41 0.77 -22.08
N ASN A 136 1.28 2.09 -22.10
CA ASN A 136 0.08 2.74 -22.57
C ASN A 136 0.15 2.79 -24.10
N GLU A 137 -0.43 1.79 -24.80
CA GLU A 137 -0.53 1.83 -26.29
C GLU A 137 -1.36 3.05 -26.78
N VAL A 138 -1.74 3.98 -25.90
CA VAL A 138 -2.33 5.31 -26.18
C VAL A 138 -1.34 6.28 -26.83
N LEU A 139 -0.02 6.09 -26.68
CA LEU A 139 1.01 6.74 -27.51
C LEU A 139 1.44 5.85 -28.68
N ALA A 140 0.61 4.88 -29.10
CA ALA A 140 0.67 4.37 -30.47
C ALA A 140 0.13 5.45 -31.43
N SER A 141 0.80 6.60 -31.44
CA SER A 141 0.72 7.51 -32.55
C SER A 141 1.08 6.71 -33.81
N PRO A 142 0.38 6.90 -34.94
CA PRO A 142 0.78 6.31 -36.22
C PRO A 142 2.15 6.85 -36.70
N LYS A 143 2.73 7.76 -35.92
CA LYS A 143 4.04 8.35 -36.05
C LYS A 143 5.14 7.33 -35.71
N PRO A 144 6.03 7.02 -36.65
CA PRO A 144 7.19 6.15 -36.43
C PRO A 144 8.11 6.57 -35.28
N GLU A 145 7.96 7.81 -34.79
CA GLU A 145 8.75 8.41 -33.72
C GLU A 145 8.39 8.00 -32.27
N ASP A 146 7.27 7.31 -31.99
CA ASP A 146 6.90 6.90 -30.61
C ASP A 146 7.24 5.40 -30.38
N LYS A 147 8.50 5.11 -30.02
CA LYS A 147 9.00 3.74 -29.84
C LYS A 147 9.32 3.45 -28.38
N THR A 148 8.76 2.35 -27.88
CA THR A 148 9.03 1.76 -26.56
C THR A 148 9.41 0.27 -26.69
N PHE A 149 9.66 -0.39 -25.57
CA PHE A 149 10.08 -1.80 -25.50
C PHE A 149 9.17 -2.62 -24.58
N GLN A 150 8.99 -3.90 -24.93
CA GLN A 150 8.38 -4.91 -24.06
C GLN A 150 9.42 -5.52 -23.14
N ILE A 151 8.98 -6.17 -22.07
CA ILE A 151 9.87 -6.84 -21.13
C ILE A 151 9.58 -8.32 -20.98
N SER A 152 10.64 -9.08 -20.72
CA SER A 152 10.56 -10.45 -20.21
C SER A 152 11.49 -10.58 -19.01
N LEU A 153 10.99 -11.21 -17.95
CA LEU A 153 11.74 -11.57 -16.75
C LEU A 153 12.00 -13.09 -16.82
N PRO A 154 13.20 -13.54 -17.21
CA PRO A 154 13.44 -14.97 -17.47
C PRO A 154 13.23 -15.87 -16.25
N GLU A 155 13.40 -15.33 -15.05
CA GLU A 155 13.26 -16.01 -13.76
C GLU A 155 11.79 -16.03 -13.26
N ALA A 156 10.84 -15.54 -14.06
CA ALA A 156 9.43 -15.49 -13.71
C ALA A 156 8.84 -16.86 -13.41
N LYS A 157 8.15 -16.98 -12.27
CA LYS A 157 7.34 -18.16 -11.96
C LYS A 157 5.92 -18.06 -12.50
N GLU A 158 5.36 -16.86 -12.43
CA GLU A 158 3.98 -16.60 -12.82
C GLU A 158 3.90 -15.26 -13.56
N PRO A 159 4.26 -15.22 -14.86
CA PRO A 159 3.99 -14.06 -15.70
C PRO A 159 2.49 -13.97 -15.99
N ASN A 160 1.87 -12.85 -15.66
CA ASN A 160 0.45 -12.58 -15.89
C ASN A 160 0.26 -11.36 -16.80
N PRO A 161 0.48 -11.49 -18.12
CA PRO A 161 0.15 -10.45 -19.07
C PRO A 161 -1.38 -10.36 -19.26
N PHE A 162 -1.86 -9.14 -19.46
CA PHE A 162 -3.26 -8.84 -19.80
C PHE A 162 -3.36 -7.48 -20.54
N LYS A 163 -4.49 -7.25 -21.20
CA LYS A 163 -4.83 -5.97 -21.80
C LYS A 163 -6.02 -5.35 -21.08
N ASP A 164 -6.00 -4.03 -20.94
CA ASP A 164 -7.15 -3.27 -20.47
C ASP A 164 -7.23 -1.95 -21.25
N GLY A 165 -8.34 -1.76 -21.98
CA GLY A 165 -8.46 -0.73 -23.01
C GLY A 165 -7.34 -0.86 -24.05
N ARG A 166 -6.54 0.20 -24.19
CA ARG A 166 -5.33 0.24 -25.02
C ARG A 166 -4.05 -0.05 -24.24
N GLY A 167 -4.12 -0.26 -22.93
CA GLY A 167 -2.94 -0.57 -22.12
C GLY A 167 -2.54 -2.04 -22.24
N SER A 168 -1.24 -2.28 -22.37
CA SER A 168 -0.64 -3.61 -22.21
C SER A 168 0.03 -3.69 -20.84
N TYR A 169 -0.41 -4.64 -20.02
CA TYR A 169 0.04 -4.79 -18.64
C TYR A 169 0.63 -6.17 -18.40
N GLN A 170 1.56 -6.27 -17.47
CA GLN A 170 2.04 -7.54 -16.95
C GLN A 170 2.42 -7.40 -15.48
N ILE A 171 1.84 -8.26 -14.65
CA ILE A 171 2.32 -8.50 -13.28
C ILE A 171 3.04 -9.84 -13.30
N THR A 172 4.22 -9.92 -12.71
CA THR A 172 5.05 -11.12 -12.74
C THR A 172 5.47 -11.47 -11.33
N ARG A 173 5.21 -12.70 -10.87
CA ARG A 173 5.77 -13.18 -9.59
C ARG A 173 7.10 -13.89 -9.81
N LEU A 174 8.07 -13.59 -8.95
CA LEU A 174 9.38 -14.23 -8.89
C LEU A 174 9.68 -14.74 -7.48
N GLU A 175 10.47 -15.79 -7.39
CA GLU A 175 10.94 -16.37 -6.12
C GLU A 175 12.30 -15.79 -5.67
N GLU A 176 12.99 -15.11 -6.56
CA GLU A 176 14.24 -14.41 -6.28
C GLU A 176 14.17 -12.98 -6.84
N PHE A 177 14.99 -12.10 -6.29
CA PHE A 177 15.11 -10.75 -6.82
C PHE A 177 15.76 -10.83 -8.21
N PRO A 178 15.15 -10.26 -9.25
CA PRO A 178 15.64 -10.44 -10.61
C PRO A 178 17.02 -9.84 -10.80
N ALA A 179 17.93 -10.58 -11.43
CA ALA A 179 19.25 -10.07 -11.78
C ALA A 179 19.23 -9.16 -13.02
N PHE A 180 18.25 -9.36 -13.91
CA PHE A 180 18.14 -8.62 -15.16
C PHE A 180 16.74 -8.68 -15.77
N ILE A 181 16.51 -7.82 -16.75
CA ILE A 181 15.29 -7.76 -17.55
C ILE A 181 15.69 -7.78 -19.02
N ASN A 182 15.04 -8.66 -19.80
CA ASN A 182 15.18 -8.67 -21.25
C ASN A 182 14.25 -7.62 -21.85
N CYS A 183 14.82 -6.67 -22.60
CA CYS A 183 14.05 -5.72 -23.40
C CYS A 183 13.80 -6.30 -24.79
N GLN A 184 12.55 -6.23 -25.25
CA GLN A 184 12.10 -6.86 -26.49
C GLN A 184 11.39 -5.87 -27.40
N ASP A 185 11.53 -6.06 -28.71
CA ASP A 185 10.70 -5.36 -29.69
C ASP A 185 9.28 -5.98 -29.76
N LYS A 186 8.41 -5.42 -30.62
CA LYS A 186 7.05 -5.93 -30.84
C LYS A 186 7.00 -7.36 -31.41
N SER A 187 8.08 -7.80 -32.04
CA SER A 187 8.26 -9.16 -32.58
C SER A 187 8.87 -10.11 -31.55
N ARG A 188 9.09 -9.66 -30.31
CA ARG A 188 9.74 -10.37 -29.20
C ARG A 188 11.22 -10.69 -29.43
N ASN A 189 11.87 -9.99 -30.35
CA ASN A 189 13.32 -10.07 -30.49
C ASN A 189 13.98 -9.30 -29.35
N LEU A 190 15.05 -9.87 -28.80
CA LEU A 190 15.86 -9.21 -27.79
C LEU A 190 16.59 -8.00 -28.41
N ILE A 191 16.36 -6.81 -27.84
CA ILE A 191 16.97 -5.54 -28.28
C ILE A 191 17.94 -4.96 -27.26
N GLY A 192 17.97 -5.50 -26.05
CA GLY A 192 18.94 -5.14 -25.02
C GLY A 192 18.59 -5.71 -23.66
N LEU A 193 19.48 -5.48 -22.70
CA LEU A 193 19.32 -5.89 -21.31
C LEU A 193 19.30 -4.68 -20.38
N ILE A 194 18.48 -4.79 -19.34
CA ILE A 194 18.58 -3.96 -18.13
C ILE A 194 19.15 -4.87 -17.05
N LEU A 195 20.38 -4.59 -16.61
CA LEU A 195 20.95 -5.28 -15.45
C LEU A 195 20.45 -4.60 -14.17
N LEU A 196 20.18 -5.38 -13.14
CA LEU A 196 19.69 -4.88 -11.86
C LEU A 196 20.76 -5.08 -10.80
N LYS A 197 20.96 -4.06 -9.97
CA LYS A 197 21.80 -4.20 -8.80
C LYS A 197 21.12 -5.13 -7.80
N THR A 198 21.82 -6.19 -7.43
CA THR A 198 21.39 -7.13 -6.41
C THR A 198 21.36 -6.43 -5.05
N PRO A 199 20.19 -6.33 -4.38
CA PRO A 199 20.12 -5.71 -3.07
C PRO A 199 20.90 -6.52 -2.04
N GLU A 200 21.46 -5.84 -1.04
CA GLU A 200 22.11 -6.53 0.06
C GLU A 200 21.14 -7.47 0.79
N LYS A 201 21.63 -8.67 1.12
CA LYS A 201 20.85 -9.65 1.87
C LYS A 201 20.78 -9.23 3.34
N LEU A 202 19.59 -8.84 3.78
CA LEU A 202 19.31 -8.41 5.14
C LEU A 202 19.47 -9.56 6.14
N GLN A 203 20.14 -9.27 7.25
CA GLN A 203 20.27 -10.18 8.39
C GLN A 203 19.09 -9.98 9.34
N LEU A 204 18.18 -10.95 9.38
CA LEU A 204 16.96 -10.88 10.17
C LEU A 204 17.22 -11.32 11.62
N SER A 205 16.83 -10.48 12.58
CA SER A 205 17.06 -10.75 14.01
C SER A 205 15.98 -10.22 14.95
N ALA A 206 15.24 -9.18 14.55
CA ALA A 206 14.23 -8.55 15.40
C ALA A 206 12.91 -9.34 15.45
N SER A 207 12.08 -9.01 16.44
CA SER A 207 10.71 -9.50 16.56
C SER A 207 9.76 -8.33 16.80
N TRP A 208 8.63 -8.32 16.11
CA TRP A 208 7.59 -7.30 16.27
C TRP A 208 6.27 -7.92 16.75
N LYS A 209 5.50 -7.14 17.51
CA LYS A 209 4.06 -7.36 17.65
C LYS A 209 3.34 -6.38 16.74
N ILE A 210 2.38 -6.87 15.95
CA ILE A 210 1.63 -6.04 15.00
C ILE A 210 0.15 -6.11 15.37
N GLY A 211 -0.41 -4.97 15.76
CA GLY A 211 -1.83 -4.77 15.98
C GLY A 211 -2.54 -4.46 14.67
N VAL A 212 -3.60 -5.19 14.33
CA VAL A 212 -4.47 -4.89 13.20
C VAL A 212 -5.89 -4.75 13.69
N ASP A 213 -6.49 -3.61 13.34
CA ASP A 213 -7.89 -3.31 13.58
C ASP A 213 -8.59 -3.15 12.23
N PHE A 214 -9.28 -4.21 11.80
CA PHE A 214 -9.99 -4.28 10.52
C PHE A 214 -11.45 -3.88 10.72
N GLY A 215 -11.70 -2.56 10.68
CA GLY A 215 -13.02 -1.98 10.88
C GLY A 215 -13.91 -2.07 9.63
N THR A 216 -14.98 -1.27 9.59
CA THR A 216 -15.91 -1.26 8.44
C THR A 216 -15.40 -0.46 7.25
N SER A 217 -14.87 0.74 7.50
CA SER A 217 -14.39 1.64 6.42
C SER A 217 -12.90 1.90 6.45
N PHE A 218 -12.26 1.57 7.56
CA PHE A 218 -10.87 1.89 7.81
C PHE A 218 -10.18 0.74 8.53
N THR A 219 -8.91 0.53 8.21
CA THR A 219 -8.03 -0.43 8.86
C THR A 219 -6.86 0.31 9.53
N ASN A 220 -6.68 0.14 10.84
CA ASN A 220 -5.50 0.63 11.55
C ASN A 220 -4.45 -0.47 11.71
N ILE A 221 -3.18 -0.07 11.68
CA ILE A 221 -2.05 -0.96 11.86
C ILE A 221 -1.06 -0.31 12.81
N TYR A 222 -0.76 -0.97 13.91
CA TYR A 222 0.23 -0.51 14.89
C TYR A 222 1.33 -1.54 15.02
N VAL A 223 2.56 -1.07 15.21
CA VAL A 223 3.71 -1.90 15.51
C VAL A 223 4.16 -1.61 16.93
N ASN A 224 4.42 -2.67 17.70
CA ASN A 224 5.07 -2.58 18.99
C ASN A 224 6.42 -3.28 18.90
N ARG A 225 7.48 -2.47 18.92
CA ARG A 225 8.87 -2.91 18.68
C ARG A 225 9.59 -3.30 19.98
N LYS A 226 9.29 -2.63 21.10
CA LYS A 226 9.93 -2.81 22.43
C LYS A 226 9.06 -2.30 23.60
N GLY A 227 7.76 -2.53 23.56
CA GLY A 227 6.80 -2.00 24.53
C GLY A 227 6.16 -0.67 24.15
N ASN A 228 6.67 0.01 23.12
CA ASN A 228 6.11 1.26 22.61
C ASN A 228 5.28 0.98 21.35
N PRO A 229 3.93 1.05 21.41
CA PRO A 229 3.09 0.96 20.23
C PRO A 229 3.12 2.28 19.44
N GLU A 230 3.29 2.20 18.13
CA GLU A 230 3.23 3.33 17.20
C GLU A 230 2.51 2.93 15.91
N PRO A 231 1.88 3.86 15.17
CA PRO A 231 1.36 3.56 13.83
C PRO A 231 2.47 2.98 12.95
N LEU A 232 2.17 1.91 12.21
CA LEU A 232 3.17 1.31 11.32
C LEU A 232 3.59 2.32 10.23
N PRO A 233 4.89 2.65 10.10
CA PRO A 233 5.38 3.46 8.99
C PRO A 233 5.18 2.70 7.67
N LEU A 234 4.36 3.26 6.78
CA LEU A 234 4.04 2.65 5.48
C LEU A 234 5.04 3.15 4.42
N GLU A 235 6.24 2.59 4.47
CA GLU A 235 7.37 2.93 3.59
C GLU A 235 7.20 2.32 2.18
N SER A 236 7.62 3.06 1.15
CA SER A 236 7.74 2.50 -0.20
C SER A 236 8.84 1.43 -0.25
N LEU A 237 8.52 0.30 -0.87
CA LEU A 237 9.48 -0.78 -1.12
C LEU A 237 9.73 -0.99 -2.62
N HIS A 238 9.42 0.02 -3.44
CA HIS A 238 9.63 -0.05 -4.88
C HIS A 238 11.12 0.07 -5.25
N LEU A 239 11.51 -0.65 -6.29
CA LEU A 239 12.62 -0.28 -7.15
C LEU A 239 12.03 0.19 -8.47
N LYS A 240 12.11 1.50 -8.70
CA LYS A 240 11.73 2.14 -9.95
C LYS A 240 12.76 1.82 -11.02
N ILE A 241 12.36 1.08 -12.06
CA ILE A 241 13.29 0.69 -13.13
C ILE A 241 13.32 1.74 -14.24
N SER A 242 12.17 2.32 -14.58
CA SER A 242 12.05 3.30 -15.65
C SER A 242 11.43 4.62 -15.17
N GLU A 243 11.92 5.72 -15.71
CA GLU A 243 11.43 7.08 -15.45
C GLU A 243 10.25 7.44 -16.37
N ALA A 244 9.21 6.59 -16.37
CA ALA A 244 8.01 6.84 -17.16
C ALA A 244 7.22 8.07 -16.66
N GLN A 245 6.52 8.73 -17.58
CA GLN A 245 5.75 9.95 -17.30
C GLN A 245 4.77 9.77 -16.13
N THR A 246 4.77 10.73 -15.20
CA THR A 246 3.97 10.71 -13.96
C THR A 246 2.48 10.49 -14.22
N GLU A 247 1.93 11.10 -15.28
CA GLU A 247 0.52 10.99 -15.66
C GLU A 247 0.11 9.56 -16.03
N SER A 248 1.03 8.75 -16.55
CA SER A 248 0.78 7.33 -16.84
C SER A 248 1.13 6.45 -15.64
N ARG A 249 2.19 6.79 -14.92
CA ARG A 249 2.72 6.01 -13.80
C ARG A 249 1.77 5.94 -12.61
N PHE A 250 1.29 7.07 -12.12
CA PHE A 250 0.51 7.10 -10.88
C PHE A 250 -0.82 6.35 -11.00
N PRO A 251 -1.65 6.55 -12.05
CA PRO A 251 -2.89 5.79 -12.21
C PRO A 251 -2.63 4.28 -12.40
N ALA A 252 -1.59 3.92 -13.16
CA ALA A 252 -1.25 2.52 -13.42
C ALA A 252 -0.88 1.78 -12.14
N LEU A 253 -0.04 2.37 -11.29
CA LEU A 253 0.34 1.76 -10.02
C LEU A 253 -0.81 1.73 -9.02
N ALA A 254 -1.61 2.80 -8.94
CA ALA A 254 -2.73 2.88 -8.02
C ALA A 254 -3.80 1.80 -8.29
N GLU A 255 -4.11 1.51 -9.55
CA GLU A 255 -5.19 0.59 -9.91
C GLU A 255 -4.74 -0.84 -10.22
N TYR A 256 -3.51 -1.01 -10.76
CA TYR A 256 -3.01 -2.29 -11.25
C TYR A 256 -1.76 -2.79 -10.54
N PHE A 257 -1.29 -2.14 -9.48
CA PHE A 257 -0.18 -2.65 -8.68
C PHE A 257 -0.24 -2.15 -7.23
N ILE A 258 0.92 -1.93 -6.62
CA ILE A 258 1.10 -1.31 -5.31
C ILE A 258 1.49 0.14 -5.59
N PRO A 259 0.84 1.14 -4.94
CA PRO A 259 1.25 2.53 -5.08
C PRO A 259 2.59 2.77 -4.38
N GLU A 260 3.41 3.65 -4.94
CA GLU A 260 4.69 4.04 -4.33
C GLU A 260 4.46 4.77 -3.01
N ASP A 261 3.49 5.67 -3.00
CA ASP A 261 3.16 6.52 -1.87
C ASP A 261 1.78 6.17 -1.32
N ILE A 262 1.70 6.03 0.00
CA ILE A 262 0.43 5.85 0.70
C ILE A 262 0.01 7.22 1.24
N ILE A 263 -0.94 7.83 0.54
CA ILE A 263 -1.40 9.19 0.80
C ILE A 263 -2.54 9.26 1.85
N PRO A 264 -2.62 10.35 2.64
CA PRO A 264 -1.66 11.46 2.72
C PRO A 264 -0.36 11.04 3.43
N LEU A 265 0.78 11.53 2.95
CA LEU A 265 2.12 11.11 3.39
C LEU A 265 2.39 11.31 4.88
N GLU A 266 1.89 12.40 5.46
CA GLU A 266 2.10 12.73 6.88
C GLU A 266 1.28 11.83 7.82
N LYS A 267 0.16 11.28 7.34
CA LYS A 267 -0.78 10.48 8.13
C LYS A 267 -1.42 9.38 7.28
N PRO A 268 -0.63 8.37 6.86
CA PRO A 268 -1.09 7.35 5.92
C PRO A 268 -2.09 6.35 6.53
N LEU A 269 -2.14 6.28 7.87
CA LEU A 269 -3.07 5.43 8.62
C LEU A 269 -4.20 6.24 9.28
N PRO A 270 -5.41 5.65 9.42
CA PRO A 270 -5.80 4.31 8.94
C PRO A 270 -5.85 4.20 7.41
N LEU A 271 -5.75 2.98 6.86
CA LEU A 271 -6.02 2.71 5.44
C LEU A 271 -7.52 2.69 5.18
N SER A 272 -7.96 3.18 4.03
CA SER A 272 -9.35 2.98 3.59
C SER A 272 -9.57 1.51 3.23
N ASN A 273 -10.71 0.93 3.61
CA ASN A 273 -11.10 -0.44 3.28
C ASN A 273 -11.64 -0.51 1.86
N LEU A 274 -10.74 -0.26 0.90
CA LEU A 274 -11.03 -0.16 -0.52
C LEU A 274 -10.08 -1.09 -1.28
N LEU A 275 -10.64 -1.91 -2.16
CA LEU A 275 -9.89 -2.83 -2.99
C LEU A 275 -10.15 -2.52 -4.46
N THR A 276 -9.10 -2.57 -5.26
CA THR A 276 -9.21 -2.66 -6.72
C THR A 276 -8.99 -4.11 -7.16
N THR A 277 -9.87 -4.58 -8.02
CA THR A 277 -9.77 -5.88 -8.71
C THR A 277 -9.46 -5.71 -10.20
N ARG A 278 -9.12 -4.48 -10.63
CA ARG A 278 -8.82 -4.16 -12.02
C ARG A 278 -7.63 -5.00 -12.53
N GLY A 279 -7.77 -5.55 -13.73
CA GLY A 279 -6.77 -6.46 -14.30
C GLY A 279 -6.73 -7.86 -13.67
N SER A 280 -7.63 -8.20 -12.73
CA SER A 280 -7.76 -9.56 -12.23
C SER A 280 -8.32 -10.50 -13.31
N LYS A 281 -7.88 -11.75 -13.31
CA LYS A 281 -8.50 -12.81 -14.12
C LYS A 281 -9.55 -13.48 -13.26
N ASN A 282 -10.80 -13.51 -13.71
CA ASN A 282 -11.88 -14.25 -13.03
C ASN A 282 -11.49 -15.73 -12.92
N GLY A 283 -11.01 -16.13 -11.76
CA GLY A 283 -10.60 -17.49 -11.44
C GLY A 283 -10.84 -17.81 -9.97
N ASP A 284 -10.85 -19.10 -9.64
CA ASP A 284 -11.15 -19.59 -8.28
C ASP A 284 -9.99 -19.35 -7.30
N SER A 285 -8.79 -19.05 -7.79
CA SER A 285 -7.62 -18.75 -6.98
C SER A 285 -7.59 -17.27 -6.57
N GLU A 286 -7.44 -17.01 -5.28
CA GLU A 286 -7.27 -15.66 -4.74
C GLU A 286 -5.79 -15.37 -4.47
N ARG A 287 -5.07 -14.87 -5.48
CA ARG A 287 -3.64 -14.55 -5.41
C ARG A 287 -3.46 -13.09 -4.97
N ALA A 288 -2.57 -12.89 -4.00
CA ALA A 288 -2.19 -11.54 -3.56
C ALA A 288 -1.57 -10.75 -4.72
N ILE A 289 -1.83 -9.45 -4.76
CA ILE A 289 -1.42 -8.52 -5.82
C ILE A 289 -2.10 -8.77 -7.16
N PHE A 290 -2.28 -10.01 -7.63
CA PHE A 290 -2.90 -10.25 -8.94
C PHE A 290 -4.41 -10.02 -8.95
N ASP A 291 -5.12 -10.58 -7.96
CA ASP A 291 -6.58 -10.68 -8.02
C ASP A 291 -7.29 -9.62 -7.15
N GLY A 292 -6.52 -8.90 -6.33
CA GLY A 292 -7.02 -7.78 -5.53
C GLY A 292 -5.90 -7.05 -4.81
N ARG A 293 -5.96 -5.71 -4.79
CA ARG A 293 -4.98 -4.84 -4.13
C ARG A 293 -5.71 -3.77 -3.34
N ILE A 294 -5.07 -3.32 -2.27
CA ILE A 294 -5.56 -2.22 -1.45
C ILE A 294 -5.39 -0.98 -2.30
N TYR A 295 -6.49 -0.31 -2.58
CA TYR A 295 -6.48 0.91 -3.37
C TYR A 295 -6.38 2.10 -2.43
N ILE A 296 -5.45 3.01 -2.72
CA ILE A 296 -5.23 4.23 -1.94
C ILE A 296 -5.90 5.38 -2.69
N PRO A 297 -7.09 5.84 -2.23
CA PRO A 297 -7.86 6.81 -2.98
C PRO A 297 -7.23 8.20 -2.93
N SER A 298 -7.11 8.82 -4.10
CA SER A 298 -6.82 10.24 -4.24
C SER A 298 -8.06 11.09 -3.94
N PRO A 299 -7.93 12.41 -3.76
CA PRO A 299 -9.07 13.31 -3.61
C PRO A 299 -10.09 13.28 -4.77
N SER A 300 -9.68 12.81 -5.96
CA SER A 300 -10.51 12.71 -7.16
C SER A 300 -11.14 11.32 -7.36
N PHE A 301 -11.05 10.44 -6.36
CA PHE A 301 -11.57 9.08 -6.43
C PHE A 301 -13.07 9.02 -6.78
N ASP A 302 -13.42 8.18 -7.75
CA ASP A 302 -14.81 7.87 -8.11
C ASP A 302 -15.09 6.34 -7.96
N PRO A 303 -15.90 5.92 -6.96
CA PRO A 303 -16.24 4.52 -6.71
C PRO A 303 -17.24 3.91 -7.71
N LYS A 304 -17.51 4.55 -8.86
CA LYS A 304 -18.48 4.04 -9.84
C LYS A 304 -17.97 2.85 -10.64
N GLU A 305 -16.66 2.72 -10.76
CA GLU A 305 -16.06 1.67 -11.57
C GLU A 305 -16.28 0.28 -10.93
N GLU A 306 -16.69 -0.69 -11.75
CA GLU A 306 -17.12 -2.03 -11.29
C GLU A 306 -16.00 -2.83 -10.60
N TRP A 307 -14.74 -2.46 -10.81
CA TRP A 307 -13.59 -3.11 -10.20
C TRP A 307 -13.26 -2.61 -8.80
N PHE A 308 -13.92 -1.55 -8.32
CA PHE A 308 -13.74 -1.05 -6.96
C PHE A 308 -14.72 -1.70 -5.98
N GLU A 309 -14.16 -2.32 -4.95
CA GLU A 309 -14.91 -2.84 -3.83
C GLU A 309 -14.74 -1.90 -2.63
N THR A 310 -15.82 -1.19 -2.29
CA THR A 310 -15.84 -0.19 -1.21
C THR A 310 -16.43 -0.77 0.09
N ASP A 311 -16.15 -0.11 1.21
CA ASP A 311 -16.67 -0.46 2.54
C ASP A 311 -16.46 -1.93 2.91
N ILE A 312 -15.29 -2.47 2.53
CA ILE A 312 -14.95 -3.88 2.72
C ILE A 312 -14.98 -4.20 4.21
N SER A 313 -16.00 -4.96 4.59
CA SER A 313 -16.31 -5.29 5.96
C SER A 313 -16.98 -6.64 6.04
N TRP A 314 -16.90 -7.24 7.24
CA TRP A 314 -17.42 -8.59 7.46
C TRP A 314 -18.94 -8.73 7.25
N ALA A 315 -19.69 -7.62 7.34
CA ALA A 315 -21.14 -7.60 7.22
C ALA A 315 -21.64 -7.45 5.77
N ASN A 316 -20.86 -6.77 4.92
CA ASN A 316 -21.39 -6.21 3.67
C ASN A 316 -20.78 -6.83 2.40
N ASN A 317 -19.74 -7.64 2.51
CA ASN A 317 -18.97 -8.07 1.33
C ASN A 317 -18.81 -9.58 1.23
N ASP A 318 -18.55 -10.03 0.01
CA ASP A 318 -18.07 -11.39 -0.23
C ASP A 318 -16.77 -11.60 0.56
N LEU A 319 -16.70 -12.73 1.26
CA LEU A 319 -15.49 -13.18 1.97
C LEU A 319 -14.27 -13.23 1.05
N LYS A 320 -14.45 -13.40 -0.27
CA LYS A 320 -13.40 -13.28 -1.27
C LYS A 320 -12.64 -11.96 -1.16
N TYR A 321 -13.35 -10.83 -1.12
CA TYR A 321 -12.70 -9.51 -1.09
C TYR A 321 -12.03 -9.23 0.23
N ILE A 322 -12.62 -9.69 1.34
CA ILE A 322 -11.99 -9.63 2.66
C ILE A 322 -10.68 -10.42 2.65
N ARG A 323 -10.67 -11.64 2.09
CA ARG A 323 -9.46 -12.46 1.98
C ARG A 323 -8.40 -11.79 1.10
N LEU A 324 -8.78 -11.20 -0.03
CA LEU A 324 -7.85 -10.48 -0.91
C LEU A 324 -7.24 -9.25 -0.21
N PHE A 325 -8.07 -8.45 0.46
CA PHE A 325 -7.62 -7.29 1.24
C PHE A 325 -6.62 -7.70 2.32
N LEU A 326 -6.97 -8.68 3.15
CA LEU A 326 -6.11 -9.14 4.25
C LEU A 326 -4.83 -9.83 3.74
N LYS A 327 -4.88 -10.56 2.62
CA LYS A 327 -3.70 -11.14 1.98
C LYS A 327 -2.71 -10.06 1.54
N HIS A 328 -3.20 -9.01 0.87
CA HIS A 328 -2.35 -7.90 0.45
C HIS A 328 -1.81 -7.13 1.66
N LEU A 329 -2.67 -6.81 2.63
CA LEU A 329 -2.30 -6.14 3.89
C LEU A 329 -1.15 -6.89 4.59
N ALA A 330 -1.33 -8.17 4.86
CA ALA A 330 -0.38 -8.97 5.60
C ALA A 330 0.94 -9.17 4.84
N LEU A 331 0.89 -9.31 3.51
CA LEU A 331 2.09 -9.36 2.66
C LEU A 331 2.87 -8.04 2.72
N HIS A 332 2.19 -6.91 2.57
CA HIS A 332 2.81 -5.58 2.59
C HIS A 332 3.44 -5.27 3.96
N VAL A 333 2.71 -5.54 5.04
CA VAL A 333 3.21 -5.41 6.42
C VAL A 333 4.41 -6.33 6.68
N THR A 334 4.37 -7.57 6.19
CA THR A 334 5.49 -8.52 6.32
C THR A 334 6.72 -8.05 5.53
N ALA A 335 6.53 -7.42 4.37
CA ALA A 335 7.61 -6.84 3.58
C ALA A 335 8.28 -5.66 4.30
N ILE A 336 7.48 -4.76 4.90
CA ILE A 336 8.00 -3.65 5.73
C ILE A 336 8.79 -4.20 6.93
N ALA A 337 8.26 -5.23 7.60
CA ALA A 337 8.95 -5.88 8.72
C ALA A 337 10.29 -6.51 8.28
N ALA A 338 10.31 -7.22 7.15
CA ALA A 338 11.52 -7.82 6.60
C ALA A 338 12.58 -6.75 6.25
N LYS A 339 12.17 -5.64 5.60
CA LYS A 339 13.03 -4.47 5.35
C LYS A 339 13.66 -3.92 6.63
N ASN A 340 12.89 -3.97 7.72
CA ASN A 340 13.31 -3.58 9.08
C ASN A 340 14.00 -4.71 9.87
N ARG A 341 14.53 -5.73 9.18
CA ARG A 341 15.33 -6.84 9.76
C ARG A 341 14.58 -7.69 10.79
N VAL A 342 13.25 -7.75 10.68
CA VAL A 342 12.39 -8.56 11.53
C VAL A 342 12.39 -10.00 11.04
N LYS A 343 12.62 -10.95 11.95
CA LYS A 343 12.55 -12.38 11.71
C LYS A 343 11.21 -12.99 12.14
N GLN A 344 10.50 -12.32 13.04
CA GLN A 344 9.28 -12.87 13.65
C GLN A 344 8.22 -11.78 13.86
N ILE A 345 6.98 -12.11 13.54
CA ILE A 345 5.82 -11.25 13.75
C ILE A 345 4.81 -11.99 14.62
N GLN A 346 4.40 -11.38 15.72
CA GLN A 346 3.22 -11.77 16.50
C GLN A 346 2.05 -10.88 16.11
N TRP A 347 1.02 -11.46 15.50
CA TRP A 347 -0.19 -10.73 15.15
C TRP A 347 -1.09 -10.57 16.37
N CYS A 348 -1.61 -9.37 16.55
CA CYS A 348 -2.60 -8.99 17.55
C CYS A 348 -3.82 -8.44 16.79
N LEU A 349 -4.97 -9.09 16.90
CA LEU A 349 -6.13 -8.81 16.06
C LEU A 349 -7.31 -8.39 16.93
N SER A 350 -7.91 -7.23 16.62
CA SER A 350 -9.23 -6.90 17.13
C SER A 350 -10.32 -7.48 16.24
N TYR A 351 -11.55 -7.56 16.76
CA TYR A 351 -12.72 -7.93 15.99
C TYR A 351 -13.98 -7.22 16.50
N PRO A 352 -14.99 -7.00 15.63
CA PRO A 352 -16.23 -6.36 16.04
C PRO A 352 -16.94 -7.12 17.15
N SER A 353 -17.37 -6.40 18.18
CA SER A 353 -17.98 -7.00 19.37
C SER A 353 -19.24 -7.82 19.08
N ILE A 354 -19.96 -7.45 18.02
CA ILE A 354 -21.16 -8.12 17.54
C ILE A 354 -20.91 -9.48 16.87
N PHE A 355 -19.64 -9.86 16.64
CA PHE A 355 -19.32 -11.14 16.00
C PHE A 355 -19.87 -12.33 16.79
N THR A 356 -20.60 -13.19 16.09
CA THR A 356 -20.97 -14.52 16.58
C THR A 356 -19.73 -15.42 16.73
N SER A 357 -19.81 -16.47 17.54
CA SER A 357 -18.71 -17.45 17.70
C SER A 357 -18.24 -18.05 16.38
N LYS A 358 -19.16 -18.22 15.42
CA LYS A 358 -18.86 -18.70 14.06
C LYS A 358 -18.01 -17.67 13.29
N GLN A 359 -18.41 -16.40 13.31
CA GLN A 359 -17.67 -15.33 12.63
C GLN A 359 -16.28 -15.13 13.25
N LYS A 360 -16.15 -15.16 14.60
CA LYS A 360 -14.84 -15.11 15.27
C LYS A 360 -13.92 -16.24 14.82
N SER A 361 -14.45 -17.47 14.79
CA SER A 361 -13.69 -18.65 14.37
C SER A 361 -13.27 -18.55 12.91
N GLN A 362 -14.16 -18.07 12.04
CA GLN A 362 -13.87 -17.90 10.62
C GLN A 362 -12.84 -16.80 10.35
N TYR A 363 -12.92 -15.67 11.06
CA TYR A 363 -11.96 -14.58 10.95
C TYR A 363 -10.55 -15.02 11.36
N ILE A 364 -10.42 -15.72 12.50
CA ILE A 364 -9.15 -16.28 12.93
C ILE A 364 -8.62 -17.33 11.95
N TYR A 365 -9.50 -18.21 11.44
CA TYR A 365 -9.09 -19.21 10.47
C TYR A 365 -8.50 -18.57 9.20
N ILE A 366 -9.10 -17.49 8.70
CA ILE A 366 -8.56 -16.72 7.56
C ILE A 366 -7.16 -16.21 7.88
N TRP A 367 -6.96 -15.58 9.04
CA TRP A 367 -5.65 -15.07 9.44
C TRP A 367 -4.60 -16.17 9.58
N GLN A 368 -4.95 -17.30 10.20
CA GLN A 368 -4.06 -18.46 10.31
C GLN A 368 -3.61 -18.93 8.92
N GLN A 369 -4.54 -19.12 7.99
CA GLN A 369 -4.23 -19.51 6.61
C GLN A 369 -3.34 -18.51 5.87
N ILE A 370 -3.56 -17.19 6.08
CA ILE A 370 -2.70 -16.14 5.50
C ILE A 370 -1.29 -16.23 6.09
N THR A 371 -1.17 -16.31 7.42
CA THR A 371 0.12 -16.34 8.11
C THR A 371 0.95 -17.59 7.83
N GLU A 372 0.31 -18.76 7.71
CA GLU A 372 0.97 -20.01 7.32
C GLU A 372 1.59 -19.90 5.93
N LYS A 373 0.82 -19.38 4.95
CA LYS A 373 1.31 -19.16 3.59
C LYS A 373 2.43 -18.14 3.54
N LEU A 374 2.29 -17.02 4.27
CA LEU A 374 3.34 -16.01 4.36
C LEU A 374 4.61 -16.57 4.98
N GLN A 375 4.54 -17.35 6.06
CA GLN A 375 5.72 -17.94 6.67
C GLN A 375 6.47 -18.86 5.69
N LEU A 376 5.75 -19.70 4.95
CA LEU A 376 6.34 -20.60 3.94
C LEU A 376 7.03 -19.84 2.80
N ARG A 377 6.51 -18.66 2.45
CA ARG A 377 6.96 -17.88 1.29
C ARG A 377 7.94 -16.76 1.62
N THR A 378 7.98 -16.30 2.86
CA THR A 378 8.82 -15.16 3.25
C THR A 378 9.98 -15.56 4.15
N GLY A 379 9.94 -16.76 4.75
CA GLY A 379 10.88 -17.19 5.78
C GLY A 379 10.70 -16.47 7.13
N ILE A 380 9.84 -15.45 7.20
CA ILE A 380 9.50 -14.74 8.43
C ILE A 380 8.58 -15.62 9.26
N LYS A 381 8.90 -15.81 10.55
CA LYS A 381 8.01 -16.57 11.44
C LYS A 381 6.77 -15.75 11.73
N GLN A 382 5.59 -16.35 11.51
CA GLN A 382 4.31 -15.68 11.67
C GLN A 382 3.54 -16.37 12.79
N PHE A 383 3.25 -15.66 13.88
CA PHE A 383 2.45 -16.14 14.99
C PHE A 383 1.06 -15.49 14.91
N SER A 384 0.10 -16.23 14.37
CA SER A 384 -1.31 -15.85 14.39
C SER A 384 -1.97 -16.32 15.69
N PRO A 385 -2.84 -15.52 16.31
CA PRO A 385 -3.57 -15.97 17.48
C PRO A 385 -4.53 -17.12 17.13
N ASN A 386 -5.02 -17.78 18.17
CA ASN A 386 -6.16 -18.69 18.07
C ASN A 386 -7.39 -18.06 18.74
N VAL A 387 -8.57 -18.65 18.53
CA VAL A 387 -9.84 -18.10 19.03
C VAL A 387 -9.92 -17.99 20.56
N ARG A 388 -9.05 -18.70 21.30
CA ARG A 388 -8.96 -18.67 22.76
C ARG A 388 -7.80 -17.81 23.28
N ASP A 389 -6.99 -17.23 22.39
CA ASP A 389 -5.90 -16.34 22.78
C ASP A 389 -6.45 -14.97 23.17
N ILE A 390 -6.83 -14.84 24.44
CA ILE A 390 -7.39 -13.60 25.00
C ILE A 390 -6.36 -12.48 25.14
N VAL A 391 -5.08 -12.70 24.81
CA VAL A 391 -4.04 -11.66 24.86
C VAL A 391 -3.92 -11.00 23.50
N HIS A 392 -3.85 -11.80 22.43
CA HIS A 392 -3.61 -11.30 21.08
C HIS A 392 -4.87 -11.32 20.19
N PHE A 393 -6.01 -11.81 20.68
CA PHE A 393 -7.29 -11.75 19.97
C PHE A 393 -8.40 -11.25 20.89
N ARG A 394 -8.81 -9.99 20.70
CA ARG A 394 -9.74 -9.28 21.59
C ARG A 394 -10.85 -8.60 20.81
N SER A 395 -12.02 -8.43 21.42
CA SER A 395 -13.03 -7.58 20.81
C SER A 395 -12.55 -6.13 20.80
N GLU A 396 -12.99 -5.35 19.82
CA GLU A 396 -12.69 -3.92 19.70
C GLU A 396 -12.98 -3.17 20.99
N THR A 397 -14.11 -3.44 21.65
CA THR A 397 -14.44 -2.80 22.94
C THR A 397 -13.41 -3.05 24.04
N LEU A 398 -12.84 -4.27 24.11
CA LEU A 398 -11.83 -4.60 25.12
C LEU A 398 -10.48 -3.96 24.80
N ALA A 399 -10.09 -3.98 23.52
CA ALA A 399 -8.86 -3.32 23.05
C ALA A 399 -8.95 -1.80 23.28
N PHE A 400 -10.11 -1.21 23.02
CA PHE A 400 -10.39 0.20 23.22
C PHE A 400 -10.33 0.62 24.70
N ALA A 401 -10.99 -0.12 25.60
CA ALA A 401 -10.89 0.14 27.03
C ALA A 401 -9.44 0.03 27.55
N GLN A 402 -8.69 -0.96 27.04
CA GLN A 402 -7.29 -1.13 27.40
C GLN A 402 -6.42 0.04 26.94
N TYR A 403 -6.67 0.62 25.75
CA TYR A 403 -5.95 1.81 25.30
C TYR A 403 -6.04 2.96 26.31
N PHE A 404 -7.25 3.25 26.82
CA PHE A 404 -7.42 4.30 27.82
C PHE A 404 -6.72 3.98 29.15
N ALA A 405 -6.70 2.71 29.54
CA ALA A 405 -6.02 2.26 30.76
C ALA A 405 -4.49 2.38 30.65
N ASP A 406 -3.93 1.86 29.57
CA ASP A 406 -2.50 1.61 29.44
C ASP A 406 -1.76 2.81 28.82
N GLU A 407 -2.33 3.42 27.78
CA GLU A 407 -1.69 4.50 27.01
C GLU A 407 -2.10 5.90 27.54
N GLU A 408 -3.40 6.17 27.67
CA GLU A 408 -3.89 7.46 28.19
C GLU A 408 -3.81 7.55 29.72
N LYS A 409 -3.54 6.43 30.39
CA LYS A 409 -3.42 6.29 31.85
C LYS A 409 -4.65 6.82 32.59
N GLN A 410 -5.83 6.64 31.99
CA GLN A 410 -7.11 7.04 32.55
C GLN A 410 -7.67 5.95 33.48
N PRO A 411 -8.36 6.34 34.57
CA PRO A 411 -8.98 5.37 35.46
C PRO A 411 -10.17 4.69 34.78
N ILE A 412 -10.06 3.39 34.50
CA ILE A 412 -11.17 2.56 33.99
C ILE A 412 -12.15 2.15 35.12
N ALA A 413 -11.80 2.41 36.38
CA ALA A 413 -12.73 2.21 37.49
C ALA A 413 -13.96 3.10 37.27
N GLU A 414 -15.13 2.49 37.31
CA GLU A 414 -16.39 3.22 37.19
C GLU A 414 -16.45 4.08 35.93
N SER A 415 -16.10 3.52 34.79
CA SER A 415 -16.08 4.23 33.51
C SER A 415 -16.92 3.55 32.43
N ILE A 416 -17.31 4.33 31.44
CA ILE A 416 -17.97 3.85 30.22
C ILE A 416 -17.04 4.11 29.06
N CYS A 417 -16.75 3.09 28.26
CA CYS A 417 -16.01 3.26 27.02
C CYS A 417 -16.97 3.15 25.84
N LEU A 418 -17.00 4.20 25.01
CA LEU A 418 -17.84 4.34 23.83
C LEU A 418 -16.92 4.42 22.59
N ASN A 419 -16.75 3.29 21.90
CA ASN A 419 -16.06 3.24 20.63
C ASN A 419 -17.07 3.53 19.51
N LEU A 420 -16.95 4.70 18.88
CA LEU A 420 -17.84 5.16 17.84
C LEU A 420 -17.25 4.87 16.46
N ASP A 421 -17.90 3.96 15.74
CA ASP A 421 -17.56 3.60 14.37
C ASP A 421 -18.54 4.24 13.37
N LYS A 422 -18.37 3.89 12.09
CA LYS A 422 -19.23 4.39 11.02
C LYS A 422 -20.68 3.96 11.19
N ASN A 423 -20.94 2.67 11.38
CA ASN A 423 -22.31 2.15 11.43
C ASN A 423 -22.80 1.90 12.86
N THR A 424 -21.89 1.71 13.79
CA THR A 424 -22.19 1.24 15.14
C THR A 424 -21.49 2.07 16.21
N ALA A 425 -21.99 1.96 17.43
CA ALA A 425 -21.30 2.42 18.63
C ALA A 425 -21.20 1.27 19.62
N ASP A 426 -19.98 0.87 19.93
CA ASP A 426 -19.66 -0.18 20.87
C ASP A 426 -19.49 0.40 22.27
N ILE A 427 -20.29 -0.10 23.22
CA ILE A 427 -20.33 0.38 24.60
C ILE A 427 -19.82 -0.73 25.52
N SER A 428 -18.90 -0.39 26.42
CA SER A 428 -18.59 -1.18 27.61
C SER A 428 -18.70 -0.36 28.88
N LEU A 429 -19.16 -1.01 29.94
CA LEU A 429 -19.23 -0.44 31.28
C LEU A 429 -18.33 -1.23 32.22
N TRP A 430 -17.51 -0.50 32.97
CA TRP A 430 -16.50 -1.05 33.85
C TRP A 430 -16.72 -0.56 35.27
N GLN A 431 -16.63 -1.47 36.24
CA GLN A 431 -16.77 -1.20 37.67
C GLN A 431 -15.64 -1.89 38.42
N THR A 432 -15.19 -1.30 39.52
CA THR A 432 -14.24 -1.96 40.41
C THR A 432 -14.97 -2.94 41.32
N GLU A 433 -14.57 -4.20 41.27
CA GLU A 433 -15.03 -5.24 42.19
C GLU A 433 -13.82 -5.93 42.80
N GLN A 434 -13.71 -5.94 44.14
CA GLN A 434 -12.62 -6.60 44.88
C GLN A 434 -11.20 -6.19 44.41
N ASN A 435 -10.98 -4.90 44.15
CA ASN A 435 -9.74 -4.33 43.63
C ASN A 435 -9.35 -4.76 42.20
N CYS A 436 -10.29 -5.32 41.43
CA CYS A 436 -10.12 -5.65 40.01
C CYS A 436 -11.12 -4.86 39.16
N PHE A 437 -10.71 -4.43 37.97
CA PHE A 437 -11.64 -3.85 36.98
C PHE A 437 -12.45 -4.97 36.33
N LYS A 438 -13.77 -4.87 36.40
CA LYS A 438 -14.69 -5.86 35.82
C LYS A 438 -15.58 -5.21 34.77
N LEU A 439 -15.62 -5.83 33.61
CA LEU A 439 -16.62 -5.54 32.58
C LEU A 439 -17.99 -6.02 33.09
N ILE A 440 -18.88 -5.08 33.43
CA ILE A 440 -20.22 -5.40 33.95
C ILE A 440 -21.26 -5.50 32.84
N HIS A 441 -21.05 -4.79 31.73
CA HIS A 441 -21.94 -4.82 30.57
C HIS A 441 -21.20 -4.44 29.29
N GLN A 442 -21.62 -5.03 28.17
CA GLN A 442 -21.16 -4.70 26.84
C GLN A 442 -22.31 -4.83 25.85
N CYS A 443 -22.46 -3.85 24.95
CA CYS A 443 -23.44 -3.91 23.87
C CYS A 443 -22.97 -3.09 22.66
N THR A 444 -23.54 -3.39 21.49
CA THR A 444 -23.32 -2.64 20.25
C THR A 444 -24.63 -1.98 19.84
N LEU A 445 -24.62 -0.65 19.66
CA LEU A 445 -25.73 0.10 19.09
C LEU A 445 -25.59 0.21 17.59
N GLN A 446 -26.69 0.03 16.86
CA GLN A 446 -26.78 0.31 15.42
C GLN A 446 -26.96 1.82 15.17
N LEU A 447 -26.12 2.62 15.83
CA LEU A 447 -26.06 4.07 15.74
C LEU A 447 -24.59 4.48 15.75
N GLY A 448 -24.10 4.96 14.62
CA GLY A 448 -22.70 5.31 14.37
C GLY A 448 -22.57 6.63 13.61
N SER A 449 -21.36 7.07 13.29
CA SER A 449 -21.11 8.37 12.64
C SER A 449 -21.87 8.56 11.33
N LYS A 450 -22.16 7.48 10.59
CA LYS A 450 -23.01 7.51 9.40
C LYS A 450 -24.38 8.13 9.69
N HIS A 451 -24.98 7.75 10.81
CA HIS A 451 -26.34 8.12 11.19
C HIS A 451 -26.43 9.52 11.79
N ILE A 452 -25.36 9.97 12.46
CA ILE A 452 -25.31 11.25 13.19
C ILE A 452 -24.52 12.33 12.46
N PHE A 453 -23.91 12.01 11.32
CA PHE A 453 -23.11 12.96 10.53
C PHE A 453 -23.31 12.73 9.02
N ASN A 454 -22.89 11.58 8.46
CA ASN A 454 -22.83 11.39 7.01
C ASN A 454 -24.19 11.52 6.33
N GLN A 455 -25.24 10.93 6.91
CA GLN A 455 -26.60 10.96 6.35
C GLN A 455 -27.15 12.39 6.21
N PHE A 456 -26.78 13.31 7.11
CA PHE A 456 -27.22 14.70 7.00
C PHE A 456 -26.59 15.39 5.80
N LEU A 457 -25.32 15.09 5.52
CA LEU A 457 -24.62 15.57 4.32
C LEU A 457 -25.12 14.89 3.04
N GLU A 458 -25.51 13.62 3.13
CA GLU A 458 -26.09 12.86 2.01
C GLU A 458 -27.48 13.40 1.63
N LEU A 459 -28.29 13.80 2.62
CA LEU A 459 -29.61 14.39 2.41
C LEU A 459 -29.53 15.82 1.87
N ASN A 460 -28.43 16.54 2.13
CA ASN A 460 -28.21 17.89 1.63
C ASN A 460 -26.78 18.09 1.09
N PRO A 461 -26.42 17.46 -0.05
CA PRO A 461 -25.07 17.54 -0.59
C PRO A 461 -24.69 18.96 -1.05
N ASN A 462 -25.68 19.81 -1.34
CA ASN A 462 -25.47 21.22 -1.69
C ASN A 462 -24.79 22.01 -0.55
N PHE A 463 -24.96 21.60 0.70
CA PHE A 463 -24.26 22.20 1.84
C PHE A 463 -22.74 22.09 1.66
N LEU A 464 -22.23 20.94 1.21
CA LEU A 464 -20.81 20.74 0.95
C LEU A 464 -20.30 21.63 -0.19
N VAL A 465 -21.12 21.83 -1.22
CA VAL A 465 -20.80 22.71 -2.35
C VAL A 465 -20.71 24.17 -1.90
N GLN A 466 -21.69 24.62 -1.11
CA GLN A 466 -21.82 26.02 -0.71
C GLN A 466 -20.83 26.44 0.39
N ARG A 467 -20.52 25.52 1.32
CA ARG A 467 -19.75 25.84 2.53
C ARG A 467 -18.31 25.35 2.48
N PHE A 468 -18.03 24.33 1.67
CA PHE A 468 -16.74 23.65 1.63
C PHE A 468 -16.15 23.52 0.23
N ASP A 469 -16.69 24.24 -0.75
CA ASP A 469 -16.20 24.30 -2.13
C ASP A 469 -16.09 22.92 -2.81
N VAL A 470 -16.90 21.96 -2.36
CA VAL A 470 -16.93 20.62 -2.96
C VAL A 470 -17.57 20.69 -4.33
N ASN A 471 -16.95 20.08 -5.34
CA ASN A 471 -17.50 20.10 -6.69
C ASN A 471 -18.81 19.28 -6.72
N PRO A 472 -19.95 19.85 -7.18
CA PRO A 472 -21.23 19.17 -7.18
C PRO A 472 -21.23 17.89 -8.00
N ASN A 473 -20.36 17.76 -9.01
CA ASN A 473 -20.25 16.55 -9.82
C ASN A 473 -19.55 15.40 -9.08
N GLU A 474 -18.70 15.71 -8.09
CA GLU A 474 -18.06 14.68 -7.28
C GLU A 474 -19.08 13.98 -6.38
N LEU A 475 -20.11 14.69 -5.92
CA LEU A 475 -21.14 14.15 -5.03
C LEU A 475 -22.30 13.47 -5.77
N LYS A 476 -22.32 13.50 -7.11
CA LYS A 476 -23.38 12.87 -7.92
C LYS A 476 -23.06 11.40 -8.18
N GLU A 477 -24.04 10.54 -7.88
CA GLU A 477 -24.07 9.09 -8.19
C GLU A 477 -22.92 8.26 -7.55
N GLY A 478 -23.09 6.94 -7.47
CA GLY A 478 -22.14 6.03 -6.82
C GLY A 478 -22.25 5.98 -5.28
N ASN A 479 -21.30 5.33 -4.60
CA ASN A 479 -21.29 5.23 -3.14
C ASN A 479 -20.88 6.58 -2.49
N PHE A 480 -21.88 7.42 -2.15
CA PHE A 480 -21.68 8.72 -1.50
C PHE A 480 -20.80 8.62 -0.25
N SER A 481 -21.01 7.59 0.57
CA SER A 481 -20.28 7.46 1.82
C SER A 481 -18.79 7.20 1.60
N ALA A 482 -18.42 6.39 0.61
CA ALA A 482 -17.02 6.15 0.28
C ALA A 482 -16.34 7.45 -0.20
N LYS A 483 -17.03 8.24 -1.03
CA LYS A 483 -16.54 9.55 -1.49
C LYS A 483 -16.34 10.52 -0.32
N LEU A 484 -17.34 10.62 0.56
CA LEU A 484 -17.28 11.49 1.73
C LEU A 484 -16.13 11.09 2.67
N ASP A 485 -15.94 9.79 2.91
CA ASP A 485 -14.84 9.30 3.76
C ASP A 485 -13.46 9.70 3.19
N VAL A 486 -13.29 9.63 1.86
CA VAL A 486 -12.09 10.12 1.18
C VAL A 486 -11.95 11.64 1.34
N LYS A 487 -13.00 12.42 1.10
CA LYS A 487 -12.94 13.89 1.26
C LYS A 487 -12.60 14.29 2.69
N LEU A 488 -13.22 13.67 3.70
CA LEU A 488 -12.93 13.93 5.11
C LEU A 488 -11.48 13.58 5.46
N ARG A 489 -10.92 12.50 4.88
CA ARG A 489 -9.51 12.15 5.08
C ARG A 489 -8.53 13.23 4.63
N TYR A 490 -8.82 13.94 3.53
CA TYR A 490 -7.91 14.97 2.98
C TYR A 490 -8.23 16.38 3.47
N PHE A 491 -9.50 16.72 3.66
CA PHE A 491 -9.96 18.10 3.80
C PHE A 491 -10.60 18.41 5.14
N SER A 492 -10.80 17.43 6.03
CA SER A 492 -11.53 17.68 7.30
C SER A 492 -10.87 18.78 8.14
N ASP A 493 -9.54 18.83 8.20
CA ASP A 493 -8.84 19.85 9.00
C ASP A 493 -9.07 21.25 8.43
N ASP A 494 -9.08 21.40 7.10
CA ASP A 494 -9.36 22.68 6.45
C ASP A 494 -10.85 23.06 6.54
N TRP A 495 -11.74 22.08 6.51
CA TRP A 495 -13.18 22.31 6.73
C TRP A 495 -13.45 22.76 8.17
N LEU A 496 -12.80 22.15 9.15
CA LEU A 496 -12.93 22.52 10.57
C LEU A 496 -12.40 23.92 10.85
N LYS A 497 -11.36 24.40 10.17
CA LYS A 497 -10.91 25.81 10.27
C LYS A 497 -11.97 26.81 9.80
N LYS A 498 -12.87 26.41 8.90
CA LYS A 498 -13.97 27.28 8.43
C LYS A 498 -15.13 27.35 9.43
N ARG A 499 -15.20 26.45 10.41
CA ARG A 499 -16.32 26.28 11.35
C ARG A 499 -16.76 27.60 11.99
N ASP A 500 -15.84 28.35 12.57
CA ASP A 500 -16.19 29.56 13.34
C ASP A 500 -16.73 30.67 12.45
N PHE A 501 -16.31 30.74 11.19
CA PHE A 501 -16.87 31.66 10.20
C PHE A 501 -18.28 31.28 9.76
N LEU A 502 -18.65 30.01 9.90
CA LEU A 502 -19.97 29.48 9.55
C LEU A 502 -20.93 29.45 10.74
N ALA A 503 -20.49 29.80 11.96
CA ALA A 503 -21.26 29.60 13.19
C ALA A 503 -22.60 30.33 13.21
N GLU A 504 -22.72 31.46 12.51
CA GLU A 504 -23.94 32.26 12.41
C GLU A 504 -24.82 31.87 11.21
N GLU A 505 -24.36 30.96 10.35
CA GLU A 505 -25.11 30.53 9.16
C GLU A 505 -26.23 29.55 9.56
N PRO A 506 -27.50 29.82 9.19
CA PRO A 506 -28.63 29.03 9.69
C PRO A 506 -28.60 27.54 9.32
N ASP A 507 -28.13 27.21 8.12
CA ASP A 507 -27.95 25.83 7.64
C ASP A 507 -26.83 25.11 8.42
N PHE A 508 -25.74 25.81 8.72
CA PHE A 508 -24.65 25.29 9.55
C PHE A 508 -25.11 25.05 11.00
N GLN A 509 -25.83 25.99 11.61
CA GLN A 509 -26.43 25.81 12.93
C GLN A 509 -27.39 24.62 12.97
N GLY A 510 -28.20 24.45 11.92
CA GLY A 510 -29.06 23.29 11.74
C GLY A 510 -28.27 21.98 11.71
N PHE A 511 -27.18 21.92 10.94
CA PHE A 511 -26.29 20.76 10.88
C PHE A 511 -25.67 20.42 12.23
N ILE A 512 -25.10 21.40 12.93
CA ILE A 512 -24.53 21.20 14.27
C ILE A 512 -25.58 20.72 15.28
N ARG A 513 -26.80 21.30 15.24
CA ARG A 513 -27.90 20.87 16.11
C ARG A 513 -28.28 19.40 15.87
N LEU A 514 -28.29 18.94 14.62
CA LEU A 514 -28.59 17.54 14.30
C LEU A 514 -27.51 16.60 14.84
N ILE A 515 -26.22 16.96 14.70
CA ILE A 515 -25.11 16.19 15.27
C ILE A 515 -25.21 16.14 16.80
N ALA A 516 -25.54 17.28 17.44
CA ALA A 516 -25.71 17.36 18.89
C ALA A 516 -26.86 16.49 19.39
N ILE A 517 -28.00 16.48 18.70
CA ILE A 517 -29.14 15.59 19.02
C ILE A 517 -28.74 14.12 18.88
N GLY A 518 -28.04 13.76 17.80
CA GLY A 518 -27.55 12.39 17.58
C GLY A 518 -26.59 11.94 18.69
N THR A 519 -25.68 12.82 19.10
CA THR A 519 -24.72 12.57 20.18
C THR A 519 -25.43 12.46 21.54
N ALA A 520 -26.37 13.35 21.84
CA ALA A 520 -27.20 13.27 23.04
C ALA A 520 -28.02 11.97 23.11
N GLY A 521 -28.46 11.45 21.96
CA GLY A 521 -29.12 10.15 21.84
C GLY A 521 -28.25 8.99 22.34
N LEU A 522 -26.93 9.00 22.06
CA LEU A 522 -26.00 8.00 22.58
C LEU A 522 -25.93 8.04 24.12
N TYR A 523 -25.80 9.24 24.70
CA TYR A 523 -25.77 9.42 26.16
C TYR A 523 -27.10 9.07 26.83
N TYR A 524 -28.22 9.40 26.19
CA TYR A 524 -29.54 9.00 26.68
C TYR A 524 -29.67 7.47 26.75
N TYR A 525 -29.19 6.76 25.73
CA TYR A 525 -29.18 5.30 25.72
C TYR A 525 -28.27 4.73 26.83
N ILE A 526 -27.08 5.31 27.04
CA ILE A 526 -26.20 4.96 28.17
C ILE A 526 -26.94 5.13 29.50
N GLY A 527 -27.67 6.21 29.70
CA GLY A 527 -28.49 6.43 30.90
C GLY A 527 -29.56 5.36 31.11
N ILE A 528 -30.18 4.86 30.03
CA ILE A 528 -31.12 3.74 30.09
C ILE A 528 -30.39 2.46 30.55
N ILE A 529 -29.21 2.15 29.99
CA ILE A 529 -28.42 0.98 30.40
C ILE A 529 -28.10 1.07 31.90
N LEU A 530 -27.56 2.19 32.36
CA LEU A 530 -27.19 2.41 33.76
C LEU A 530 -28.40 2.22 34.69
N LYS A 531 -29.55 2.79 34.32
CA LYS A 531 -30.80 2.65 35.08
C LYS A 531 -31.21 1.18 35.23
N VAL A 532 -31.14 0.40 34.14
CA VAL A 532 -31.50 -1.02 34.14
C VAL A 532 -30.51 -1.83 34.98
N LEU A 533 -29.20 -1.63 34.78
CA LEU A 533 -28.17 -2.33 35.54
C LEU A 533 -28.24 -2.02 37.05
N HIS A 534 -28.59 -0.77 37.40
CA HIS A 534 -28.81 -0.39 38.78
C HIS A 534 -30.04 -1.10 39.38
N ALA A 535 -31.16 -1.13 38.64
CA ALA A 535 -32.36 -1.84 39.07
C ALA A 535 -32.15 -3.36 39.22
N GLU A 536 -31.25 -3.94 38.42
CA GLU A 536 -30.83 -5.35 38.51
C GLU A 536 -29.79 -5.62 39.62
N GLY A 537 -29.31 -4.58 40.31
CA GLY A 537 -28.25 -4.71 41.32
C GLY A 537 -26.90 -5.13 40.73
N LYS A 538 -26.62 -4.79 39.47
CA LYS A 538 -25.34 -5.05 38.78
C LYS A 538 -24.44 -3.81 38.73
N TYR A 539 -25.01 -2.63 38.93
CA TYR A 539 -24.31 -1.35 38.96
C TYR A 539 -24.66 -0.60 40.24
N HIS A 540 -23.66 -0.26 41.05
CA HIS A 540 -23.86 0.29 42.39
C HIS A 540 -23.35 1.71 42.59
N HIS A 541 -22.68 2.29 41.59
CA HIS A 541 -22.07 3.60 41.75
C HIS A 541 -23.13 4.72 41.60
N PRO A 542 -23.28 5.61 42.59
CA PRO A 542 -24.35 6.61 42.62
C PRO A 542 -24.07 7.89 41.80
N GLU A 543 -22.88 8.03 41.21
CA GLU A 543 -22.46 9.26 40.51
C GLU A 543 -22.53 9.12 38.99
N ILE A 544 -22.41 10.26 38.29
CA ILE A 544 -22.30 10.28 36.83
C ILE A 544 -20.98 9.63 36.44
N THR A 545 -21.08 8.53 35.70
CA THR A 545 -19.94 7.76 35.23
C THR A 545 -19.17 8.53 34.15
N PRO A 546 -17.83 8.70 34.24
CA PRO A 546 -17.04 9.22 33.14
C PRO A 546 -17.22 8.39 31.87
N VAL A 547 -17.31 9.06 30.73
CA VAL A 547 -17.43 8.44 29.41
C VAL A 547 -16.17 8.73 28.59
N TYR A 548 -15.44 7.67 28.26
CA TYR A 548 -14.32 7.71 27.32
C TYR A 548 -14.84 7.41 25.92
N ILE A 549 -14.88 8.43 25.07
CA ILE A 549 -15.32 8.33 23.68
C ILE A 549 -14.14 8.36 22.72
N GLY A 550 -14.21 7.54 21.68
CA GLY A 550 -13.14 7.40 20.68
C GLY A 550 -13.60 6.62 19.46
N GLY A 551 -12.66 6.05 18.71
CA GLY A 551 -12.94 5.42 17.42
C GLY A 551 -12.88 6.41 16.25
N ILE A 552 -12.97 5.91 15.02
CA ILE A 552 -12.84 6.78 13.84
C ILE A 552 -14.02 7.76 13.71
N GLY A 553 -15.20 7.34 14.17
CA GLY A 553 -16.43 8.13 14.13
C GLY A 553 -16.43 9.28 15.13
N SER A 554 -15.67 9.20 16.23
CA SER A 554 -15.62 10.28 17.24
C SER A 554 -14.99 11.57 16.72
N LYS A 555 -14.34 11.56 15.55
CA LYS A 555 -13.86 12.77 14.87
C LYS A 555 -14.96 13.78 14.60
N LEU A 556 -16.23 13.36 14.55
CA LEU A 556 -17.35 14.30 14.46
C LEU A 556 -17.44 15.26 15.65
N LEU A 557 -16.88 14.91 16.81
CA LEU A 557 -16.91 15.77 18.00
C LEU A 557 -16.17 17.09 17.76
N ASN A 558 -15.17 17.09 16.87
CA ASN A 558 -14.48 18.30 16.43
C ASN A 558 -15.45 19.32 15.81
N TRP A 559 -16.55 18.86 15.21
CA TRP A 559 -17.57 19.75 14.64
C TRP A 559 -18.43 20.40 15.72
N LEU A 560 -18.65 19.71 16.84
CA LEU A 560 -19.37 20.27 17.98
C LEU A 560 -18.52 21.28 18.74
N ALA A 561 -17.23 21.01 18.90
CA ALA A 561 -16.29 21.86 19.63
C ALA A 561 -16.09 23.24 18.98
N ILE A 562 -16.16 24.31 19.78
CA ILE A 562 -15.78 25.66 19.36
C ILE A 562 -14.31 25.65 18.91
N GLY A 563 -13.99 26.29 17.77
CA GLY A 563 -12.64 26.26 17.20
C GLY A 563 -12.31 25.00 16.37
N GLY A 564 -13.23 24.04 16.25
CA GLY A 564 -13.05 22.89 15.37
C GLY A 564 -12.12 21.80 15.90
N ILE A 565 -11.76 21.85 17.18
CA ILE A 565 -10.85 20.89 17.83
C ILE A 565 -11.50 20.46 19.15
N PHE A 566 -11.81 19.16 19.27
CA PHE A 566 -12.33 18.58 20.50
C PHE A 566 -11.18 18.11 21.39
N ASP A 567 -11.03 18.75 22.55
CA ASP A 567 -10.05 18.41 23.57
C ASP A 567 -10.67 18.41 24.98
N ARG A 568 -9.84 18.10 25.99
CA ARG A 568 -10.24 18.00 27.39
C ARG A 568 -10.76 19.29 28.03
N HIS A 569 -10.61 20.44 27.37
CA HIS A 569 -11.03 21.76 27.82
C HIS A 569 -12.28 22.26 27.08
N CYS A 570 -12.80 21.49 26.12
CA CYS A 570 -14.02 21.86 25.40
C CYS A 570 -15.26 21.74 26.30
N GLU A 571 -16.06 22.80 26.33
CA GLU A 571 -17.47 22.74 26.72
C GLU A 571 -18.27 22.37 25.46
N VAL A 572 -18.96 21.22 25.49
CA VAL A 572 -19.82 20.74 24.39
C VAL A 572 -21.27 20.68 24.85
#